data_AF-A0A7C2T2K1-F1
#
_entry.id   AF-A0A7C2T2K1-F1
#
_cell.length_a   1.000
_cell.length_b   1.000
_cell.length_c   1.000
_cell.angle_alpha   90.00
_cell.angle_beta   90.00
_cell.angle_gamma   90.00
#
_symmetry.space_group_name_H-M   'P 1'
#
loop_
_entity.id
_entity.type
_entity.pdbx_description
1 polymer ?
#
loop_
_entity_poly.entity_id
_entity_poly.type
_entity_poly.pdbx_seq_one_letter_code
_entity_poly.pdbx_strand_id
1 'polypeptide(L)'
;REAPSKEIILGARALFDRIERPALFHCKSGADRVGVIAALYLFFKEKRPLDEALKQLSLRYGHVKHGKTGVIDAAFERYLAHARAKGISLVDVEAFLAFVQSDAYDPAAIKRDFMGSWWGNFLTERILRRE
;
A
#
# COMPACT_ATOMS: atom_id res chain seq x y z
N ARG A 1 -1.40 11.86 2.06
CA ARG A 1 -1.75 10.97 0.92
C ARG A 1 -3.03 10.24 1.27
N GLU A 2 -3.45 9.29 0.43
CA GLU A 2 -4.61 8.44 0.67
C GLU A 2 -4.21 6.98 0.45
N ALA A 3 -4.92 6.06 1.09
CA ALA A 3 -4.81 4.64 0.75
C ALA A 3 -5.27 4.45 -0.72
N PRO A 4 -4.66 3.53 -1.49
CA PRO A 4 -5.10 3.25 -2.84
C PRO A 4 -6.59 2.85 -2.86
N SER A 5 -7.39 3.44 -3.74
CA SER A 5 -8.80 3.06 -3.85
C SER A 5 -8.94 1.66 -4.46
N LYS A 6 -10.11 1.03 -4.29
CA LYS A 6 -10.42 -0.27 -4.89
C LYS A 6 -10.26 -0.20 -6.42
N GLU A 7 -10.75 0.88 -7.03
CA GLU A 7 -10.71 1.14 -8.46
C GLU A 7 -9.27 1.26 -8.97
N ILE A 8 -8.37 1.88 -8.20
CA ILE A 8 -6.95 1.99 -8.58
C ILE A 8 -6.29 0.60 -8.58
N ILE A 9 -6.54 -0.22 -7.55
CA ILE A 9 -5.94 -1.55 -7.43
C ILE A 9 -6.45 -2.47 -8.55
N LEU A 10 -7.78 -2.54 -8.74
CA LEU A 10 -8.41 -3.36 -9.77
C LEU A 10 -8.05 -2.86 -11.18
N GLY A 11 -8.04 -1.53 -11.35
CA GLY A 11 -7.63 -0.88 -12.59
C GLY A 11 -6.18 -1.16 -12.95
N ALA A 12 -5.26 -1.19 -11.98
CA ALA A 12 -3.87 -1.57 -12.20
C ALA A 12 -3.75 -3.02 -12.68
N ARG A 13 -4.48 -3.96 -12.07
CA ARG A 13 -4.51 -5.37 -12.50
C ARG A 13 -4.94 -5.48 -13.97
N ALA A 14 -6.07 -4.86 -14.31
CA ALA A 14 -6.61 -4.86 -15.67
C ALA A 14 -5.68 -4.14 -16.67
N LEU A 15 -5.05 -3.04 -16.26
CA LEU A 15 -4.09 -2.31 -17.06
C LEU A 15 -2.90 -3.20 -17.41
N PHE A 16 -2.30 -3.86 -16.43
CA PHE A 16 -1.12 -4.70 -16.68
C PHE A 16 -1.41 -5.87 -17.64
N ASP A 17 -2.65 -6.35 -17.70
CA ASP A 17 -3.08 -7.40 -18.63
C ASP A 17 -3.16 -6.93 -20.09
N ARG A 18 -3.33 -5.63 -20.34
CA ARG A 18 -3.53 -5.08 -21.70
C ARG A 18 -2.42 -4.17 -22.22
N ILE A 19 -1.56 -3.62 -21.35
CA ILE A 19 -0.51 -2.71 -21.82
C ILE A 19 0.53 -3.45 -22.67
N GLU A 20 0.95 -2.80 -23.75
CA GLU A 20 2.13 -3.20 -24.52
C GLU A 20 3.41 -2.86 -23.74
N ARG A 21 4.49 -3.59 -24.04
CA ARG A 21 5.79 -3.45 -23.36
C ARG A 21 6.89 -3.16 -24.38
N PRO A 22 7.91 -2.33 -24.06
CA PRO A 22 8.16 -1.72 -22.75
C PRO A 22 7.21 -0.56 -22.41
N ALA A 23 6.89 -0.39 -21.13
CA ALA A 23 6.03 0.68 -20.62
C ALA A 23 6.73 1.47 -19.50
N LEU A 24 6.48 2.78 -19.44
CA LEU A 24 7.01 3.68 -18.42
C LEU A 24 5.86 4.20 -17.54
N PHE A 25 6.00 4.05 -16.23
CA PHE A 25 5.12 4.68 -15.25
C PHE A 25 5.81 5.88 -14.61
N HIS A 26 5.11 7.00 -14.52
CA HIS A 26 5.64 8.18 -13.83
C HIS A 26 4.58 8.85 -12.95
N CYS A 27 5.04 9.70 -12.05
CA CYS A 27 4.19 10.68 -11.38
C CYS A 27 4.94 12.03 -11.33
N LYS A 28 4.53 12.95 -10.46
CA LYS A 28 5.23 14.25 -10.32
C LYS A 28 6.65 14.09 -9.77
N SER A 29 6.84 13.26 -8.74
CA SER A 29 8.11 13.09 -8.03
C SER A 29 8.70 11.68 -8.14
N GLY A 30 8.07 10.77 -8.88
CA GLY A 30 8.52 9.39 -9.02
C GLY A 30 8.48 8.51 -7.76
N ALA A 31 7.97 9.03 -6.64
CA ALA A 31 7.94 8.31 -5.35
C ALA A 31 6.63 7.54 -5.15
N ASP A 32 5.72 8.03 -4.31
CA ASP A 32 4.57 7.27 -3.79
C ASP A 32 3.72 6.53 -4.85
N ARG A 33 3.18 7.25 -5.84
CA ARG A 33 2.27 6.64 -6.83
C ARG A 33 2.98 5.65 -7.75
N VAL A 34 4.23 5.95 -8.10
CA VAL A 34 5.05 5.04 -8.90
C VAL A 34 5.42 3.81 -8.09
N GLY A 35 5.79 3.98 -6.81
CA GLY A 35 6.06 2.89 -5.89
C GLY A 35 4.86 1.95 -5.71
N VAL A 36 3.63 2.48 -5.58
CA VAL A 36 2.40 1.67 -5.54
C VAL A 36 2.23 0.86 -6.82
N ILE A 37 2.33 1.50 -7.99
CA ILE A 37 2.16 0.81 -9.28
C ILE A 37 3.27 -0.21 -9.52
N ALA A 38 4.51 0.09 -9.14
CA ALA A 38 5.64 -0.84 -9.24
C ALA A 38 5.46 -2.06 -8.33
N ALA A 39 5.03 -1.85 -7.07
CA ALA A 39 4.72 -2.94 -6.16
C ALA A 39 3.57 -3.82 -6.71
N LEU A 40 2.48 -3.21 -7.17
CA LEU A 40 1.35 -3.95 -7.76
C LEU A 40 1.77 -4.69 -9.04
N TYR A 41 2.66 -4.12 -9.86
CA TYR A 41 3.18 -4.80 -11.04
C TYR A 41 3.98 -6.05 -10.66
N LEU A 42 4.93 -5.93 -9.72
CA LEU A 42 5.72 -7.06 -9.23
C LEU A 42 4.84 -8.17 -8.62
N PHE A 43 3.80 -7.78 -7.87
CA PHE A 43 2.87 -8.71 -7.26
C PHE A 43 1.96 -9.39 -8.28
N PHE A 44 1.28 -8.62 -9.13
CA PHE A 44 0.28 -9.16 -10.05
C PHE A 44 0.88 -9.90 -11.24
N LYS A 45 1.95 -9.35 -11.84
CA LYS A 45 2.56 -9.88 -13.07
C LYS A 45 3.77 -10.76 -12.82
N GLU A 46 4.70 -10.31 -11.98
CA GLU A 46 5.93 -11.05 -11.70
C GLU A 46 5.77 -12.08 -10.57
N LYS A 47 4.57 -12.18 -9.98
CA LYS A 47 4.21 -13.15 -8.92
C LYS A 47 5.18 -13.13 -7.73
N ARG A 48 5.77 -11.96 -7.43
CA ARG A 48 6.58 -11.78 -6.22
C ARG A 48 5.66 -11.73 -5.00
N PRO A 49 6.07 -12.25 -3.84
CA PRO A 49 5.34 -12.05 -2.59
C PRO A 49 5.06 -10.56 -2.34
N LEU A 50 3.86 -10.22 -1.84
CA LEU A 50 3.44 -8.83 -1.69
C LEU A 50 4.37 -8.04 -0.76
N ASP A 51 4.82 -8.62 0.35
CA ASP A 51 5.76 -8.00 1.28
C ASP A 51 7.11 -7.68 0.62
N GLU A 52 7.58 -8.52 -0.30
CA GLU A 52 8.75 -8.23 -1.11
C GLU A 52 8.48 -7.12 -2.12
N ALA A 53 7.35 -7.17 -2.81
CA ALA A 53 6.96 -6.16 -3.79
C ALA A 53 6.82 -4.76 -3.17
N LEU A 54 6.36 -4.68 -1.91
CA LEU A 54 6.23 -3.42 -1.16
C LEU A 54 7.57 -2.75 -0.85
N LYS A 55 8.73 -3.40 -1.07
CA LYS A 55 10.04 -2.73 -0.99
C LYS A 55 10.21 -1.58 -2.01
N GLN A 56 9.35 -1.51 -3.02
CA GLN A 56 9.24 -0.35 -3.93
C GLN A 56 8.72 0.91 -3.23
N LEU A 57 8.10 0.77 -2.06
CA LEU A 57 7.73 1.88 -1.16
C LEU A 57 8.82 2.04 -0.10
N SER A 58 9.96 2.60 -0.50
CA SER A 58 11.10 2.80 0.41
C SER A 58 11.77 4.16 0.24
N LEU A 59 12.58 4.54 1.22
CA LEU A 59 13.37 5.78 1.18
C LEU A 59 14.29 5.84 -0.06
N ARG A 60 14.76 4.68 -0.55
CA ARG A 60 15.54 4.57 -1.79
C ARG A 60 14.80 5.15 -2.99
N TYR A 61 13.48 5.06 -3.01
CA TYR A 61 12.61 5.58 -4.07
C TYR A 61 11.85 6.85 -3.61
N GLY A 62 12.32 7.52 -2.57
CA GLY A 62 11.75 8.78 -2.08
C GLY A 62 10.43 8.63 -1.31
N HIS A 63 10.04 7.43 -0.93
CA HIS A 63 8.84 7.18 -0.13
C HIS A 63 9.16 7.16 1.38
N VAL A 64 8.38 7.90 2.18
CA VAL A 64 8.58 8.04 3.64
C VAL A 64 7.41 7.46 4.41
N LYS A 65 7.53 6.23 4.92
CA LYS A 65 6.45 5.57 5.67
C LYS A 65 6.04 6.28 6.98
N HIS A 66 6.95 7.01 7.62
CA HIS A 66 6.67 7.69 8.89
C HIS A 66 5.93 9.03 8.73
N GLY A 67 5.75 9.50 7.49
CA GLY A 67 5.00 10.73 7.19
C GLY A 67 3.53 10.46 6.84
N LYS A 68 2.83 11.50 6.35
CA LYS A 68 1.44 11.39 5.84
C LYS A 68 1.29 10.46 4.63
N THR A 69 2.39 10.01 4.05
CA THR A 69 2.52 9.02 2.98
C THR A 69 2.37 7.58 3.49
N GLY A 70 2.62 7.35 4.80
CA GLY A 70 2.48 6.06 5.49
C GLY A 70 1.10 5.43 5.47
N VAL A 71 0.06 6.21 5.11
CA VAL A 71 -1.28 5.68 4.91
C VAL A 71 -1.34 4.65 3.77
N ILE A 72 -0.42 4.73 2.82
CA ILE A 72 -0.28 3.75 1.74
C ILE A 72 0.20 2.43 2.33
N ASP A 73 1.26 2.45 3.14
CA ASP A 73 1.78 1.27 3.84
C ASP A 73 0.72 0.66 4.74
N ALA A 74 -0.01 1.48 5.51
CA ALA A 74 -1.07 1.03 6.39
C ALA A 74 -2.17 0.23 5.65
N ALA A 75 -2.48 0.59 4.41
CA ALA A 75 -3.45 -0.14 3.60
C ALA A 75 -2.97 -1.55 3.24
N PHE A 76 -1.70 -1.68 2.84
CA PHE A 76 -1.12 -2.98 2.51
C PHE A 76 -0.82 -3.83 3.74
N GLU A 77 -0.34 -3.22 4.83
CA GLU A 77 -0.13 -3.91 6.11
C GLU A 77 -1.42 -4.53 6.65
N ARG A 78 -2.57 -3.91 6.40
CA ARG A 78 -3.87 -4.49 6.78
C ARG A 78 -4.14 -5.81 6.07
N TYR A 79 -3.79 -5.93 4.79
CA TYR A 79 -3.85 -7.21 4.09
C TYR A 79 -2.77 -8.18 4.57
N LEU A 80 -1.52 -7.73 4.78
CA LEU A 80 -0.46 -8.61 5.27
C LEU A 80 -0.83 -9.23 6.63
N ALA A 81 -1.42 -8.44 7.54
CA ALA A 81 -1.96 -8.94 8.80
C ALA A 81 -3.12 -9.92 8.59
N HIS A 82 -4.07 -9.62 7.71
CA HIS A 82 -5.16 -10.52 7.35
C HIS A 82 -4.66 -11.87 6.81
N ALA A 83 -3.71 -11.82 5.87
CA ALA A 83 -3.14 -13.00 5.23
C ALA A 83 -2.40 -13.87 6.25
N ARG A 84 -1.56 -13.27 7.10
CA ARG A 84 -0.86 -13.97 8.19
C ARG A 84 -1.84 -14.65 9.15
N ALA A 85 -2.88 -13.93 9.59
CA ALA A 85 -3.88 -14.47 10.51
C ALA A 85 -4.67 -15.66 9.92
N LYS A 86 -4.83 -15.70 8.60
CA LYS A 86 -5.54 -16.77 7.89
C LYS A 86 -4.64 -17.82 7.24
N GLY A 87 -3.32 -17.71 7.38
CA GLY A 87 -2.36 -18.60 6.70
C GLY A 87 -2.39 -18.49 5.16
N ILE A 88 -2.81 -17.36 4.61
CA ILE A 88 -2.85 -17.11 3.17
C ILE A 88 -1.43 -16.81 2.67
N SER A 89 -1.05 -17.42 1.55
CA SER A 89 0.23 -17.15 0.89
C SER A 89 0.32 -15.69 0.42
N LEU A 90 1.45 -15.02 0.67
CA LEU A 90 1.65 -13.64 0.22
C LEU A 90 1.87 -13.49 -1.29
N VAL A 91 1.95 -14.61 -2.03
CA VAL A 91 1.95 -14.63 -3.50
C VAL A 91 0.52 -14.76 -4.06
N ASP A 92 -0.47 -15.07 -3.21
CA ASP A 92 -1.85 -15.28 -3.64
C ASP A 92 -2.54 -13.95 -4.00
N VAL A 93 -2.57 -13.70 -5.31
CA VAL A 93 -3.19 -12.51 -5.90
C VAL A 93 -4.71 -12.54 -5.78
N GLU A 94 -5.34 -13.71 -5.92
CA GLU A 94 -6.80 -13.79 -5.91
C GLU A 94 -7.35 -13.58 -4.50
N ALA A 95 -6.67 -14.11 -3.48
CA ALA A 95 -6.99 -13.81 -2.08
C ALA A 95 -6.83 -12.31 -1.76
N PHE A 96 -5.81 -11.64 -2.31
CA PHE A 96 -5.66 -10.20 -2.17
C PHE A 96 -6.80 -9.43 -2.84
N LEU A 97 -7.16 -9.77 -4.07
CA LEU A 97 -8.25 -9.10 -4.80
C LEU A 97 -9.60 -9.33 -4.12
N ALA A 98 -9.84 -10.51 -3.56
CA ALA A 98 -11.04 -10.80 -2.75
C ALA A 98 -11.07 -9.93 -1.48
N PHE A 99 -9.94 -9.79 -0.79
CA PHE A 99 -9.84 -8.91 0.37
C PHE A 99 -10.12 -7.44 0.00
N VAL A 100 -9.51 -6.94 -1.08
CA VAL A 100 -9.72 -5.56 -1.56
C VAL A 100 -11.18 -5.30 -1.94
N GLN A 101 -11.88 -6.29 -2.50
CA GLN A 101 -13.29 -6.15 -2.85
C GLN A 101 -14.21 -6.19 -1.62
N SER A 102 -13.84 -6.95 -0.59
CA SER A 102 -14.64 -7.07 0.64
C SER A 102 -14.77 -5.77 1.45
N ASP A 103 -15.67 -5.78 2.43
CA ASP A 103 -15.83 -4.68 3.40
C ASP A 103 -14.65 -4.55 4.37
N ALA A 104 -13.77 -5.56 4.44
CA ALA A 104 -12.57 -5.50 5.26
C ALA A 104 -11.54 -4.46 4.75
N TYR A 105 -11.65 -4.08 3.46
CA TYR A 105 -10.85 -3.04 2.84
C TYR A 105 -11.70 -1.78 2.61
N ASP A 106 -11.64 -0.87 3.59
CA ASP A 106 -12.22 0.48 3.51
C ASP A 106 -11.09 1.52 3.53
N PRO A 107 -10.75 2.13 2.38
CA PRO A 107 -9.70 3.16 2.28
C PRO A 107 -9.94 4.37 3.19
N ALA A 108 -11.20 4.76 3.40
CA ALA A 108 -11.56 5.90 4.23
C ALA A 108 -11.36 5.58 5.71
N ALA A 109 -11.79 4.40 6.15
CA ALA A 109 -11.51 3.91 7.50
C ALA A 109 -10.01 3.76 7.74
N ILE A 110 -9.26 3.15 6.82
CA ILE A 110 -7.80 3.01 6.91
C ILE A 110 -7.13 4.38 7.09
N LYS A 111 -7.53 5.38 6.29
CA LYS A 111 -6.99 6.75 6.41
C LYS A 111 -7.33 7.39 7.75
N ARG A 112 -8.57 7.25 8.22
CA ARG A 112 -9.01 7.78 9.51
C ARG A 112 -8.22 7.14 10.66
N ASP A 113 -8.12 5.82 10.68
CA ASP A 113 -7.46 5.06 11.73
C ASP A 113 -5.94 5.40 11.77
N PHE A 114 -5.31 5.47 10.59
CA PHE A 114 -3.90 5.89 10.46
C PHE A 114 -3.67 7.32 10.98
N MET A 115 -4.53 8.27 10.60
CA MET A 115 -4.42 9.65 11.08
C MET A 115 -4.67 9.75 12.59
N GLY A 116 -5.64 9.03 13.13
CA GLY A 116 -5.90 9.00 14.57
C GLY A 116 -4.69 8.54 15.37
N SER A 117 -4.07 7.43 14.97
CA SER A 117 -2.84 6.92 15.60
C SER A 117 -1.66 7.88 15.44
N TRP A 118 -1.49 8.47 14.24
CA TRP A 118 -0.42 9.44 13.97
C TRP A 118 -0.53 10.70 14.84
N TRP A 119 -1.73 11.27 14.99
CA TRP A 119 -1.96 12.41 15.88
C TRP A 119 -1.78 12.05 17.36
N GLY A 120 -2.25 10.86 17.77
CA GLY A 120 -2.06 10.36 19.14
C GLY A 120 -0.58 10.22 19.51
N ASN A 121 0.23 9.64 18.61
CA ASN A 121 1.67 9.51 18.80
C ASN A 121 2.34 10.88 18.84
N PHE A 122 1.98 11.80 17.94
CA PHE A 122 2.54 13.16 17.93
C PHE A 122 2.20 13.95 19.20
N LEU A 123 0.97 13.85 19.70
CA LEU A 123 0.57 14.49 20.96
C LEU A 123 1.30 13.89 22.16
N THR A 124 1.37 12.57 22.23
CA THR A 124 2.10 11.83 23.27
C THR A 124 3.58 12.21 23.29
N GLU A 125 4.23 12.22 22.12
CA GLU A 125 5.63 12.63 21.98
C GLU A 125 5.84 14.10 22.40
N ARG A 126 4.91 15.01 22.08
CA ARG A 126 5.04 16.44 22.43
C ARG A 126 4.79 16.72 23.91
N ILE A 127 3.94 15.92 24.58
CA ILE A 127 3.63 16.06 26.00
C ILE A 127 4.71 15.37 26.86
N LEU A 128 5.20 14.19 26.46
CA LEU A 128 6.20 13.42 27.21
C LEU A 128 7.65 13.86 26.95
N ARG A 129 7.97 14.62 25.88
CA ARG A 129 9.31 15.23 25.69
C ARG A 129 9.55 16.50 26.52
N ARG A 130 8.78 16.71 27.59
CA ARG A 130 8.98 17.81 28.53
C ARG A 130 9.44 17.31 29.88
N GLU A 131 10.41 16.40 29.87
CA GLU A 131 11.46 16.24 30.89
C GLU A 131 12.79 16.01 30.16
#